data_AF-A0A7V2MVT0-F1
#
_entry.id   AF-A0A7V2MVT0-F1
#
_cell.length_a   1.000
_cell.length_b   1.000
_cell.length_c   1.000
_cell.angle_alpha   90.00
_cell.angle_beta   90.00
_cell.angle_gamma   90.00
#
_symmetry.space_group_name_H-M   'P 1'
#
loop_
_entity.id
_entity.type
_entity.pdbx_description
1 polymer ?
#
loop_
_entity_poly.entity_id
_entity_poly.type
_entity_poly.pdbx_seq_one_letter_code
_entity_poly.pdbx_strand_id
1 'polypeptide(L)'
;MRLGWALVLAGVALAGAGCAQEKEWMKVGQPYTTEEFHRDYAACSRGGRLDEACMRARGWVSVTPVQTESRKTTPDPRPPGRY
;
A
#
# COMPACT_ATOMS: atom_id res chain seq x y z
N MET A 1 4.90 -35.61 -31.66
CA MET A 1 5.01 -34.20 -31.24
C MET A 1 3.82 -33.79 -30.39
N ARG A 2 3.93 -33.80 -29.06
CA ARG A 2 3.10 -33.03 -28.12
C ARG A 2 3.87 -32.94 -26.81
N LEU A 3 4.36 -31.75 -26.48
CA LEU A 3 4.66 -31.22 -25.13
C LEU A 3 5.41 -29.89 -25.36
N GLY A 4 4.78 -29.02 -26.15
CA GLY A 4 5.20 -27.65 -26.33
C GLY A 4 4.42 -26.80 -25.33
N TRP A 5 5.17 -26.01 -24.56
CA TRP A 5 4.69 -24.87 -23.77
C TRP A 5 3.79 -25.14 -22.57
N ALA A 6 4.42 -25.17 -21.40
CA ALA A 6 4.04 -24.28 -20.32
C ALA A 6 5.24 -24.12 -19.39
N LEU A 7 6.17 -23.22 -19.76
CA LEU A 7 7.14 -22.67 -18.83
C LEU A 7 6.36 -21.88 -17.78
N VAL A 8 5.94 -22.55 -16.71
CA VAL A 8 5.44 -21.90 -15.49
C VAL A 8 6.65 -21.31 -14.78
N LEU A 9 7.12 -20.17 -15.29
CA LEU A 9 8.05 -19.30 -14.57
C LEU A 9 7.28 -18.64 -13.43
N ALA A 10 7.20 -19.35 -12.31
CA ALA A 10 6.77 -18.81 -11.03
C ALA A 10 7.82 -17.81 -10.53
N GLY A 11 7.76 -16.59 -11.06
CA GLY A 11 8.52 -15.46 -10.57
C GLY A 11 7.90 -14.94 -9.29
N VAL A 12 8.37 -15.46 -8.15
CA VAL A 12 8.13 -14.87 -6.84
C VAL A 12 8.87 -13.54 -6.80
N ALA A 13 8.19 -12.46 -7.18
CA ALA A 13 8.67 -11.10 -6.98
C ALA A 13 8.47 -10.74 -5.51
N LEU A 14 9.49 -11.03 -4.70
CA LEU A 14 9.65 -10.45 -3.36
C LEU A 14 9.70 -8.93 -3.53
N ALA A 15 8.57 -8.26 -3.27
CA ALA A 15 8.53 -6.82 -3.17
C ALA A 15 9.49 -6.41 -2.05
N GLY A 16 10.59 -5.75 -2.43
CA GLY A 16 11.65 -5.35 -1.54
C GLY A 16 11.11 -4.50 -0.40
N ALA A 17 11.46 -4.88 0.82
CA ALA A 17 11.34 -4.08 2.03
C ALA A 17 12.34 -2.91 1.95
N GLY A 18 12.00 -1.89 1.16
CA GLY A 18 12.65 -0.59 1.23
C GLY A 18 11.81 0.32 2.10
N CYS A 19 12.40 0.94 3.12
CA CYS A 19 11.82 2.06 3.85
C CYS A 19 11.68 3.29 2.92
N ALA A 20 10.89 3.18 1.87
CA ALA A 20 10.36 4.31 1.15
C ALA A 20 9.08 4.68 1.89
N GLN A 21 9.01 5.92 2.37
CA GLN A 21 7.82 6.52 2.99
C GLN A 21 6.55 5.91 2.39
N GLU A 22 5.85 5.10 3.18
CA GLU A 22 4.71 4.30 2.72
C GLU A 22 3.63 5.26 2.22
N LYS A 23 3.59 5.47 0.91
CA LYS A 23 2.52 6.22 0.24
C LYS A 23 1.33 5.29 0.12
N GLU A 24 0.30 5.59 0.88
CA GLU A 24 -0.98 4.93 0.77
C GLU A 24 -1.79 5.55 -0.38
N TRP A 25 -2.56 4.73 -1.08
CA TRP A 25 -3.37 5.16 -2.23
C TRP A 25 -4.82 4.78 -2.03
N MET A 26 -5.73 5.70 -2.34
CA MET A 26 -7.16 5.43 -2.32
C MET A 26 -7.90 6.15 -3.46
N LYS A 27 -9.04 5.62 -3.89
CA LYS A 27 -10.02 6.40 -4.65
C LYS A 27 -10.95 7.10 -3.66
N VAL A 28 -11.03 8.43 -3.72
CA VAL A 28 -11.90 9.22 -2.85
C VAL A 28 -13.29 9.31 -3.47
N GLY A 29 -14.33 9.01 -2.69
CA GLY A 29 -15.72 9.16 -3.11
C GLY A 29 -16.25 8.09 -4.08
N GLN A 30 -15.51 7.01 -4.28
CA GLN A 30 -15.92 5.85 -5.08
C GLN A 30 -15.47 4.56 -4.39
N PRO A 31 -16.30 3.50 -4.38
CA PRO A 31 -15.84 2.18 -3.96
C PRO A 31 -14.81 1.64 -4.95
N TYR A 32 -13.82 0.91 -4.43
CA TYR A 32 -12.81 0.25 -5.25
C TYR A 32 -12.46 -1.10 -4.62
N THR A 33 -11.91 -2.01 -5.43
CA THR A 33 -11.45 -3.33 -4.96
C THR A 33 -9.94 -3.39 -4.92
N THR A 34 -9.41 -4.31 -4.11
CA THR A 34 -7.98 -4.60 -4.07
C THR A 34 -7.46 -5.10 -5.41
N GLU A 35 -8.27 -5.88 -6.14
CA GLU A 35 -7.92 -6.38 -7.47
C GLU A 35 -7.73 -5.23 -8.47
N GLU A 36 -8.61 -4.23 -8.41
CA GLU A 36 -8.47 -3.02 -9.23
C GLU A 36 -7.19 -2.25 -8.89
N PHE A 37 -6.93 -2.06 -7.59
CA PHE A 37 -5.69 -1.43 -7.12
C PHE A 37 -4.46 -2.16 -7.66
N HIS A 38 -4.39 -3.48 -7.54
CA HIS A 38 -3.25 -4.27 -8.01
C HIS A 38 -3.05 -4.17 -9.53
N ARG A 39 -4.14 -4.22 -10.30
CA ARG A 39 -4.10 -4.06 -11.76
C ARG A 39 -3.54 -2.69 -12.15
N ASP A 40 -4.06 -1.63 -11.54
CA ASP A 40 -3.67 -0.26 -11.86
C ASP A 40 -2.25 0.04 -11.36
N TYR A 41 -1.88 -0.45 -10.17
CA TYR A 41 -0.53 -0.35 -9.61
C TYR A 41 0.50 -1.04 -10.52
N ALA A 42 0.21 -2.26 -10.99
CA ALA A 42 1.08 -2.97 -11.93
C ALA A 42 1.19 -2.24 -13.27
N ALA A 43 0.09 -1.70 -13.78
CA ALA A 43 0.08 -0.93 -15.03
C ALA A 43 0.85 0.41 -14.91
N CYS A 44 0.85 1.02 -13.72
CA CYS A 44 1.53 2.28 -13.45
C CYS A 44 2.95 2.11 -12.87
N SER A 45 3.39 0.88 -12.57
CA SER A 45 4.74 0.61 -12.10
C SER A 45 5.70 0.43 -13.28
N ARG A 46 6.73 1.28 -13.36
CA ARG A 46 7.75 1.24 -14.42
C ARG A 46 9.14 1.25 -13.81
N GLY A 47 9.94 0.24 -14.14
CA GLY A 47 11.33 0.16 -13.67
C GLY A 47 11.48 0.13 -12.15
N GLY A 48 10.52 -0.47 -11.44
CA GLY A 48 10.52 -0.53 -9.98
C GLY A 48 10.07 0.75 -9.27
N ARG A 49 9.55 1.75 -10.01
CA ARG A 49 8.94 2.95 -9.43
C ARG A 49 7.49 3.08 -9.87
N LEU A 50 6.65 3.53 -8.95
CA LEU A 50 5.25 3.82 -9.24
C LEU A 50 5.13 5.21 -9.90
N ASP A 51 4.47 5.26 -11.05
CA ASP A 51 4.15 6.50 -11.75
C ASP A 51 2.90 7.16 -11.13
N GLU A 52 3.13 8.23 -10.38
CA GLU A 52 2.08 8.95 -9.65
C GLU A 52 1.08 9.66 -10.58
N ALA A 53 1.51 10.07 -11.78
CA ALA A 53 0.62 10.70 -12.75
C ALA A 53 -0.34 9.66 -13.36
N CYS A 54 0.17 8.45 -13.64
CA CYS A 54 -0.64 7.32 -14.08
C CYS A 54 -1.67 6.90 -13.02
N MET A 55 -1.26 6.81 -11.75
CA MET A 55 -2.16 6.50 -10.64
C MET A 55 -3.28 7.55 -10.52
N ARG A 56 -2.92 8.83 -10.51
CA ARG A 56 -3.90 9.94 -10.46
C ARG A 56 -4.86 9.97 -11.65
N ALA A 57 -4.38 9.69 -12.86
CA ALA A 57 -5.22 9.61 -14.06
C ALA A 57 -6.28 8.48 -13.96
N ARG A 58 -6.01 7.44 -13.15
CA ARG A 58 -6.94 6.34 -12.86
C ARG A 58 -7.81 6.60 -11.63
N GLY A 59 -7.72 7.80 -11.05
CA GLY A 59 -8.52 8.22 -9.88
C GLY A 59 -7.90 7.86 -8.53
N TRP A 60 -6.67 7.32 -8.50
CA TRP A 60 -5.96 7.05 -7.26
C TRP A 60 -5.31 8.32 -6.71
N VAL A 61 -5.57 8.60 -5.43
CA VAL A 61 -4.99 9.74 -4.72
C VAL A 61 -4.04 9.20 -3.66
N SER A 62 -2.83 9.76 -3.61
CA SER A 62 -1.89 9.47 -2.53
C SER A 62 -2.38 10.14 -1.25
N VAL A 63 -2.65 9.34 -0.22
CA VAL A 63 -2.90 9.84 1.13
C VAL A 63 -1.60 9.71 1.91
N THR A 64 -1.22 10.80 2.59
CA THR A 64 -0.16 10.72 3.57
C THR A 64 -0.82 10.28 4.86
N PRO A 65 -0.45 9.12 5.46
CA PRO A 65 -0.92 8.81 6.79
C PRO A 65 -0.56 9.99 7.68
N VAL A 66 -1.56 10.60 8.30
CA VAL A 66 -1.31 11.54 9.38
C VAL A 66 -0.56 10.72 10.40
N GLN A 67 0.74 10.98 10.57
CA GLN A 67 1.51 10.35 11.63
C GLN A 67 0.72 10.61 12.89
N THR A 68 0.04 9.58 13.41
CA THR A 68 -0.51 9.64 14.74
C THR A 68 0.73 9.70 15.58
N GLU A 69 1.15 10.92 15.92
CA GLU A 69 2.23 11.17 16.84
C GLU A 69 2.00 10.19 17.97
N SER A 70 2.97 9.29 18.16
CA SER A 70 2.89 8.26 19.18
C SER A 70 2.46 8.98 20.45
N ARG A 71 1.19 8.81 20.84
CA ARG A 71 0.64 9.43 22.03
C ARG A 71 1.54 8.90 23.13
N LYS A 72 2.50 9.72 23.57
CA LYS A 72 3.30 9.43 24.74
C LYS A 72 2.27 9.10 25.81
N THR A 73 2.24 7.86 26.23
CA THR A 73 1.45 7.41 27.36
C THR A 73 2.00 8.17 28.56
N THR A 74 1.49 9.37 28.81
CA THR A 74 1.61 9.97 30.13
C THR A 74 0.73 9.11 31.03
N PRO A 75 1.29 8.39 32.01
CA PRO A 75 0.47 7.67 32.97
C PRO A 75 -0.43 8.68 33.68
N ASP A 76 -1.72 8.39 33.66
CA ASP A 76 -2.76 9.13 34.37
C ASP A 76 -2.44 9.17 35.88
N PRO A 77 -2.29 10.34 36.52
CA PRO A 77 -2.01 10.44 37.96
C PRO A 77 -3.30 10.27 38.75
N ARG A 78 -3.97 9.11 38.67
CA ARG A 78 -5.07 8.79 39.58
C ARG A 78 -4.50 8.26 40.90
N PRO A 79 -4.81 8.89 42.06
CA PRO A 79 -4.42 8.34 43.34
C PRO A 79 -5.20 7.04 43.61
N PRO A 80 -4.60 6.03 44.27
CA PRO A 80 -5.29 4.80 44.58
C PRO A 80 -6.48 5.09 45.51
N GLY A 81 -7.68 4.81 45.03
CA GLY A 81 -8.91 4.90 45.81
C GLY A 81 -8.84 3.96 47.01
N ARG A 82 -9.23 4.48 48.19
CA ARG A 82 -9.39 3.70 49.41
C ARG A 82 -10.80 3.09 49.43
N TYR A 83 -10.87 1.78 49.58
CA TYR A 83 -11.99 1.07 50.21
C TYR A 83 -11.43 0.21 51.32
#